data_AF-A0A534WNJ0-F1
#
_entry.id   AF-A0A534WNJ0-F1
#
_cell.length_a   1.000
_cell.length_b   1.000
_cell.length_c   1.000
_cell.angle_alpha   90.00
_cell.angle_beta   90.00
_cell.angle_gamma   90.00
#
_symmetry.space_group_name_H-M   'P 1'
#
loop_
_entity.id
_entity.type
_entity.pdbx_description
1 polymer ?
#
loop_
_entity_poly.entity_id
_entity_poly.type
_entity_poly.pdbx_seq_one_letter_code
_entity_poly.pdbx_strand_id
1 'polypeptide(L)'
;MDDDGSMIDEYLDAAGTVRTFRLAVYGGGQFLEAVERRDGAWAGLRFVLPVRAGEPPWGEMREGIRAWLARRDVARHPRSGRLELLTRSLRGQIDSIGDDGEPVVLVDDLEIGWDELGRLLASYEGWHLRIEIRDPSEAFD
;
A
#
# COMPACT_ATOMS: atom_id res chain seq x y z
N MET A 1 16.46 26.56 -6.10
CA MET A 1 16.45 25.50 -7.13
C MET A 1 16.65 24.27 -6.30
N ASP A 2 15.54 23.82 -5.74
CA ASP A 2 15.56 23.05 -4.50
C ASP A 2 15.69 21.60 -4.90
N ASP A 3 16.91 21.08 -4.77
CA ASP A 3 17.16 19.66 -4.73
C ASP A 3 16.54 19.14 -3.42
N ASP A 4 15.25 18.83 -3.46
CA ASP A 4 14.36 18.55 -2.31
C ASP A 4 14.72 17.25 -1.55
N GLY A 5 15.93 16.70 -1.75
CA GLY A 5 16.37 15.45 -1.13
C GLY A 5 15.45 14.25 -1.40
N SER A 6 14.57 14.36 -2.41
CA SER A 6 13.61 13.33 -2.77
C SER A 6 14.10 12.52 -3.97
N MET A 7 13.86 11.22 -3.92
CA MET A 7 14.23 10.26 -4.96
C MET A 7 12.98 9.64 -5.57
N ILE A 8 13.06 9.31 -6.86
CA ILE A 8 12.04 8.52 -7.53
C ILE A 8 12.60 7.12 -7.76
N ASP A 9 11.92 6.12 -7.20
CA ASP A 9 12.25 4.71 -7.38
C ASP A 9 11.10 3.99 -8.10
N GLU A 10 11.44 2.99 -8.91
CA GLU A 10 10.47 2.15 -9.62
C GLU A 10 10.63 0.69 -9.23
N TYR A 11 9.50 -0.01 -9.08
CA TYR A 11 9.44 -1.39 -8.64
C TYR A 11 8.49 -2.18 -9.52
N LEU A 12 8.75 -3.47 -9.73
CA LEU A 12 7.77 -4.39 -10.32
C LEU A 12 6.94 -5.01 -9.21
N ASP A 13 5.62 -5.03 -9.38
CA ASP A 13 4.72 -5.80 -8.52
C ASP A 13 4.61 -7.27 -8.97
N ALA A 14 3.88 -8.07 -8.19
CA ALA A 14 3.63 -9.48 -8.48
C ALA A 14 2.93 -9.74 -9.83
N ALA A 15 2.27 -8.75 -10.41
CA ALA A 15 1.65 -8.82 -11.74
C ALA A 15 2.60 -8.36 -12.86
N GLY A 16 3.82 -7.91 -12.53
CA GLY A 16 4.79 -7.37 -13.47
C GLY A 16 4.50 -5.92 -13.87
N THR A 17 3.66 -5.20 -13.13
CA THR A 17 3.37 -3.79 -13.36
C THR A 17 4.41 -2.92 -12.68
N VAL A 18 4.88 -1.89 -13.38
CA VAL A 18 5.79 -0.90 -12.80
C VAL A 18 5.00 0.01 -11.85
N ARG A 19 5.47 0.13 -10.62
CA ARG A 19 4.97 1.00 -9.56
C ARG A 19 6.03 2.05 -9.25
N THR A 20 5.68 3.32 -9.36
CA THR A 20 6.60 4.44 -9.15
C THR A 20 6.37 5.05 -7.78
N PHE A 21 7.42 5.25 -6.99
CA PHE A 21 7.37 5.85 -5.67
C PHE A 21 8.26 7.08 -5.59
N ARG A 22 7.77 8.12 -4.90
CA ARG A 22 8.60 9.22 -4.43
C ARG A 22 8.99 8.95 -3.00
N LEU A 23 10.29 8.89 -2.74
CA LEU A 23 10.85 8.74 -1.42
C LEU A 23 11.41 10.10 -0.97
N ALA A 24 11.03 10.58 0.20
CA ALA A 24 11.47 11.87 0.71
C ALA A 24 11.67 11.84 2.22
N VAL A 25 12.71 12.54 2.68
CA VAL A 25 12.93 12.74 4.12
C VAL A 25 12.15 13.96 4.57
N TYR A 26 11.39 13.85 5.65
CA TYR A 26 10.57 14.93 6.18
C TYR A 26 10.70 15.05 7.71
N GLY A 27 9.95 15.97 8.31
CA GLY A 27 9.96 16.20 9.76
C GLY A 27 11.33 16.65 10.28
N GLY A 28 12.07 17.43 9.48
CA GLY A 28 13.42 17.88 9.85
C GLY A 28 14.47 16.77 9.88
N GLY A 29 14.30 15.71 9.08
CA GLY A 29 15.26 14.60 9.03
C GLY A 29 14.88 13.37 9.85
N GLN A 30 13.69 13.37 10.47
CA GLN A 30 13.28 12.33 11.43
C GLN A 30 12.59 11.14 10.78
N PHE A 31 12.06 11.29 9.57
CA PHE A 31 11.27 10.26 8.91
C PHE A 31 11.60 10.18 7.43
N LEU A 32 11.61 8.97 6.90
CA LEU A 32 11.63 8.68 5.48
C LEU A 32 10.24 8.20 5.05
N GLU A 33 9.60 8.93 4.15
CA GLU A 33 8.32 8.54 3.56
C GLU A 33 8.54 8.04 2.13
N ALA A 34 7.81 7.00 1.74
CA ALA A 34 7.59 6.63 0.35
C ALA A 34 6.11 6.78 0.01
N VAL A 35 5.79 7.46 -1.08
CA VAL A 35 4.41 7.59 -1.59
C VAL A 35 4.36 7.15 -3.04
N GLU A 36 3.46 6.23 -3.34
CA GLU A 36 3.23 5.74 -4.68
C GLU A 36 2.53 6.78 -5.56
N ARG A 37 2.90 6.79 -6.85
CA ARG A 37 2.18 7.51 -7.89
C ARG A 37 1.01 6.67 -8.40
N ARG A 38 -0.19 7.21 -8.31
CA ARG A 38 -1.44 6.62 -8.79
C ARG A 38 -2.25 7.68 -9.52
N ASP A 39 -2.73 7.36 -10.72
CA ASP A 39 -3.53 8.27 -11.58
C ASP A 39 -2.93 9.69 -11.71
N GLY A 40 -1.60 9.77 -11.78
CA GLY A 40 -0.85 11.01 -11.91
C GLY A 40 -0.54 11.74 -10.60
N ALA A 41 -1.20 11.37 -9.49
CA ALA A 41 -1.04 11.95 -8.16
C ALA A 41 -0.18 11.07 -7.22
N TRP A 42 0.39 11.67 -6.16
CA TRP A 42 1.12 10.96 -5.10
C TRP A 42 0.15 10.55 -3.99
N ALA A 43 -0.68 9.54 -4.27
CA ALA A 43 -1.82 9.13 -3.44
C ALA A 43 -2.08 7.61 -3.48
N GLY A 44 -1.08 6.79 -3.82
CA GLY A 44 -1.20 5.33 -3.69
C GLY A 44 -0.65 4.84 -2.33
N LEU A 45 -0.11 3.63 -2.33
CA LEU A 45 0.53 3.05 -1.14
C LEU A 45 1.53 4.02 -0.50
N ARG A 46 1.48 4.13 0.83
CA ARG A 46 2.38 4.97 1.62
C ARG A 46 3.08 4.15 2.69
N PHE A 47 4.37 4.38 2.83
CA PHE A 47 5.24 3.75 3.82
C PHE A 47 6.05 4.81 4.56
N VAL A 48 6.22 4.65 5.87
CA VAL A 48 7.01 5.59 6.69
C VAL A 48 7.96 4.82 7.58
N LEU A 49 9.22 5.23 7.63
CA LEU A 49 10.21 4.69 8.54
C LEU A 49 10.90 5.79 9.36
N PRO A 50 11.15 5.57 10.66
CA PRO A 50 11.90 6.52 11.47
C PRO A 50 13.39 6.49 11.13
N VAL A 51 14.03 7.66 11.14
CA VAL A 51 15.47 7.82 10.97
C VAL A 51 16.16 7.66 12.33
N ARG A 52 16.79 6.50 12.58
CA ARG A 52 17.34 6.16 13.91
C ARG A 52 18.79 6.59 14.14
N ALA A 53 19.59 6.76 13.08
CA ALA A 53 21.04 6.99 13.17
C ALA A 53 21.52 8.22 12.38
N GLY A 54 20.64 9.17 12.10
CA GLY A 54 20.95 10.34 11.26
C GLY A 54 21.07 10.05 9.77
N GLU A 55 21.10 8.77 9.36
CA GLU A 55 21.00 8.33 7.98
C GLU A 55 19.60 7.78 7.70
N PRO A 56 18.90 8.26 6.65
CA PRO A 56 17.60 7.73 6.31
C PRO A 56 17.66 6.26 5.88
N PRO A 57 16.69 5.42 6.28
CA PRO A 57 16.73 3.98 6.05
C PRO A 57 16.30 3.61 4.61
N TRP A 58 17.01 4.13 3.61
CA TRP A 58 16.68 3.94 2.19
C TRP A 58 16.65 2.47 1.76
N GLY A 59 17.62 1.68 2.23
CA GLY A 59 17.71 0.26 1.92
C GLY A 59 16.52 -0.52 2.48
N GLU A 60 16.19 -0.31 3.76
CA GLU A 60 15.06 -0.92 4.44
C GLU A 60 13.73 -0.55 3.76
N MET A 61 13.55 0.74 3.42
CA MET A 61 12.38 1.19 2.67
C MET A 61 12.24 0.46 1.32
N ARG A 62 13.33 0.38 0.55
CA ARG A 62 13.38 -0.30 -0.75
C ARG A 62 13.06 -1.79 -0.64
N GLU A 63 13.60 -2.45 0.38
CA GLU A 63 13.35 -3.88 0.65
C GLU A 63 11.91 -4.12 1.09
N GLY A 64 11.39 -3.28 1.99
CA GLY A 64 10.00 -3.33 2.45
C GLY A 64 9.01 -3.13 1.32
N ILE A 65 9.21 -2.14 0.44
CA ILE A 65 8.38 -1.93 -0.74
C ILE A 65 8.42 -3.15 -1.66
N ARG A 66 9.61 -3.69 -1.96
CA ARG A 66 9.73 -4.91 -2.78
C ARG A 66 9.00 -6.09 -2.17
N ALA A 67 9.15 -6.31 -0.86
CA ALA A 67 8.48 -7.40 -0.16
C ALA A 67 6.96 -7.21 -0.12
N TRP A 68 6.48 -5.97 0.01
CA TRP A 68 5.06 -5.65 -0.05
C TRP A 68 4.47 -6.00 -1.42
N LEU A 69 5.09 -5.49 -2.49
CA LEU A 69 4.64 -5.62 -3.87
C LEU A 69 4.83 -7.02 -4.47
N ALA A 70 5.74 -7.83 -3.93
CA ALA A 70 5.98 -9.21 -4.37
C ALA A 70 4.81 -10.16 -4.09
N ARG A 71 3.82 -9.72 -3.32
CA ARG A 71 2.64 -10.51 -2.96
C ARG A 71 1.38 -9.73 -3.32
N ARG A 72 0.40 -10.48 -3.82
CA ARG A 72 -0.94 -9.99 -4.11
C ARG A 72 -1.97 -10.73 -3.27
N ASP A 73 -2.83 -9.98 -2.61
CA ASP A 73 -3.85 -10.47 -1.70
C ASP A 73 -5.22 -10.60 -2.36
N VAL A 74 -5.51 -9.80 -3.39
CA VAL A 74 -6.79 -9.82 -4.10
C VAL A 74 -6.65 -9.86 -5.62
N ALA A 75 -7.71 -10.33 -6.29
CA ALA A 75 -7.87 -10.19 -7.74
C ALA A 75 -9.35 -10.05 -8.11
N ARG A 76 -9.63 -9.47 -9.28
CA ARG A 76 -10.98 -9.48 -9.87
C ARG A 76 -11.15 -10.73 -10.72
N HIS A 77 -12.20 -11.50 -10.47
CA HIS A 77 -12.54 -12.68 -11.25
C HIS A 77 -12.79 -12.31 -12.72
N PRO A 78 -12.12 -12.95 -13.71
CA PRO A 78 -12.10 -12.47 -15.09
C PRO A 78 -13.46 -12.36 -15.79
N ARG A 79 -14.47 -13.13 -15.37
CA ARG A 79 -15.81 -13.09 -16.00
C ARG A 79 -16.83 -12.28 -15.22
N SER A 80 -16.77 -12.31 -13.90
CA SER A 80 -17.80 -11.70 -13.04
C SER A 80 -17.38 -10.34 -12.51
N GLY A 81 -16.09 -9.98 -12.61
CA GLY A 81 -15.52 -8.76 -12.04
C GLY A 81 -15.48 -8.72 -10.51
N ARG A 82 -16.02 -9.75 -9.84
CA ARG A 82 -16.07 -9.83 -8.38
C ARG A 82 -14.67 -9.92 -7.81
N LEU A 83 -14.44 -9.22 -6.71
CA LEU A 83 -13.21 -9.30 -5.96
C LEU A 83 -13.11 -10.66 -5.25
N GLU A 84 -11.93 -11.28 -5.27
CA GLU A 84 -11.62 -12.56 -4.65
C GLU A 84 -10.28 -12.46 -3.92
N LEU A 85 -10.15 -13.16 -2.79
CA LEU A 85 -8.88 -13.34 -2.09
C LEU A 85 -8.01 -14.38 -2.81
N LEU A 86 -6.75 -14.05 -3.03
CA LEU A 86 -5.74 -14.97 -3.56
C LEU A 86 -5.08 -15.80 -2.46
N THR A 87 -5.12 -15.32 -1.22
CA THR A 87 -4.54 -15.99 -0.05
C THR A 87 -5.52 -15.97 1.12
N ARG A 88 -5.21 -16.66 2.23
CA ARG A 88 -6.01 -16.55 3.48
C ARG A 88 -5.67 -15.30 4.30
N SER A 89 -5.19 -14.25 3.62
CA SER A 89 -4.88 -12.99 4.26
C SER A 89 -5.10 -11.81 3.33
N LEU A 90 -5.40 -10.65 3.92
CA LEU A 90 -5.57 -9.39 3.24
C LEU A 90 -4.78 -8.32 4.01
N ARG A 91 -3.86 -7.63 3.33
CA ARG A 91 -3.21 -6.41 3.83
C ARG A 91 -3.78 -5.21 3.12
N GLY A 92 -4.18 -4.20 3.88
CA GLY A 92 -4.58 -2.93 3.32
C GLY A 92 -4.12 -1.74 4.14
N GLN A 93 -4.37 -0.57 3.58
CA GLN A 93 -4.13 0.74 4.16
C GLN A 93 -5.40 1.58 3.98
N ILE A 94 -5.86 2.27 5.02
CA ILE A 94 -6.91 3.29 4.83
C ILE A 94 -6.23 4.46 4.15
N ASP A 95 -6.69 4.78 2.94
CA ASP A 95 -6.11 5.83 2.11
C ASP A 95 -6.88 7.14 2.26
N SER A 96 -8.20 7.04 2.18
CA SER A 96 -9.10 8.20 2.09
C SER A 96 -10.48 7.85 2.63
N ILE A 97 -11.35 8.86 2.65
CA ILE A 97 -12.78 8.72 2.95
C ILE A 97 -13.52 8.93 1.62
N GLY A 98 -14.41 7.98 1.28
CA GLY A 98 -15.22 8.03 0.08
C GLY A 98 -16.34 9.07 0.17
N ASP A 99 -17.01 9.30 -0.96
CA ASP A 99 -18.14 10.24 -1.07
C ASP A 99 -19.34 9.85 -0.17
N ASP A 100 -19.44 8.58 0.18
CA ASP A 100 -20.43 8.02 1.11
C ASP A 100 -20.06 8.22 2.59
N GLY A 101 -18.87 8.77 2.88
CA GLY A 101 -18.35 8.97 4.22
C GLY A 101 -17.68 7.74 4.83
N GLU A 102 -17.56 6.64 4.07
CA GLU A 102 -16.94 5.40 4.52
C GLU A 102 -15.45 5.34 4.14
N PRO A 103 -14.63 4.55 4.85
CA PRO A 103 -13.22 4.38 4.50
C PRO A 103 -13.03 3.75 3.11
N VAL A 104 -12.07 4.27 2.36
CA VAL A 104 -11.51 3.61 1.18
C VAL A 104 -10.22 2.92 1.60
N VAL A 105 -10.15 1.61 1.36
CA VAL A 105 -9.00 0.79 1.68
C VAL A 105 -8.22 0.47 0.42
N LEU A 106 -6.94 0.82 0.40
CA LEU A 106 -6.00 0.33 -0.59
C LEU A 106 -5.58 -1.10 -0.23
N VAL A 107 -5.86 -2.05 -1.11
CA VAL A 107 -5.36 -3.44 -1.03
C VAL A 107 -4.64 -3.74 -2.33
N ASP A 108 -3.36 -4.11 -2.23
CA ASP A 108 -2.46 -4.21 -3.38
C ASP A 108 -2.49 -2.91 -4.22
N ASP A 109 -3.07 -2.99 -5.43
CA ASP A 109 -3.23 -1.91 -6.38
C ASP A 109 -4.67 -1.40 -6.51
N LEU A 110 -5.59 -1.85 -5.65
CA LEU A 110 -7.02 -1.54 -5.74
C LEU A 110 -7.47 -0.64 -4.59
N GLU A 111 -8.18 0.42 -4.94
CA GLU A 111 -9.06 1.13 -4.02
C GLU A 111 -10.35 0.33 -3.87
N ILE A 112 -10.68 -0.03 -2.63
CA ILE A 112 -11.84 -0.84 -2.30
C ILE A 112 -12.67 -0.05 -1.29
N GLY A 113 -13.91 0.26 -1.66
CA GLY A 113 -14.88 0.83 -0.74
C GLY A 113 -15.23 -0.14 0.37
N TRP A 114 -15.60 0.39 1.54
CA TRP A 114 -15.91 -0.42 2.72
C TRP A 114 -17.00 -1.47 2.47
N ASP A 115 -17.99 -1.13 1.64
CA ASP A 115 -19.09 -2.02 1.26
C ASP A 115 -18.63 -3.20 0.37
N GLU A 116 -17.72 -2.95 -0.59
CA GLU A 116 -17.11 -3.97 -1.44
C GLU A 116 -16.21 -4.88 -0.61
N LEU A 117 -15.44 -4.33 0.34
CA LEU A 117 -14.65 -5.11 1.29
C LEU A 117 -15.55 -6.01 2.14
N GLY A 118 -16.66 -5.48 2.66
CA GLY A 118 -17.65 -6.27 3.40
C GLY A 118 -18.21 -7.43 2.58
N ARG A 119 -18.55 -7.20 1.30
CA ARG A 119 -19.02 -8.26 0.38
C ARG A 119 -17.95 -9.31 0.07
N LEU A 120 -16.69 -8.88 -0.05
CA LEU A 120 -15.56 -9.80 -0.19
C LEU A 120 -15.51 -10.73 1.02
N LEU A 121 -15.44 -10.17 2.23
CA LEU A 121 -15.29 -10.95 3.47
C LEU A 121 -16.48 -11.88 3.73
N ALA A 122 -17.71 -11.43 3.44
CA ALA A 122 -18.92 -12.25 3.56
C ALA A 122 -18.87 -13.52 2.68
N SER A 123 -18.13 -13.49 1.57
CA SER A 123 -17.97 -14.65 0.68
C SER A 123 -17.08 -15.76 1.27
N TYR A 124 -16.40 -15.48 2.39
CA TYR A 124 -15.49 -16.40 3.09
C TYR A 124 -15.97 -16.72 4.52
N GLU A 125 -17.29 -16.75 4.73
CA GLU A 125 -17.89 -17.13 6.02
C GLU A 125 -17.33 -18.48 6.53
N GLY A 126 -16.91 -18.50 7.81
CA GLY A 126 -16.34 -19.68 8.46
C GLY A 126 -14.86 -19.93 8.17
N TRP A 127 -14.19 -19.07 7.40
CA TRP A 127 -12.76 -19.19 7.13
C TRP A 127 -11.92 -18.49 8.21
N HIS A 128 -10.78 -19.08 8.57
CA HIS A 128 -9.78 -18.44 9.42
C HIS A 128 -8.91 -17.49 8.58
N LEU A 129 -9.43 -16.30 8.29
CA LEU A 129 -8.73 -15.25 7.55
C LEU A 129 -7.92 -14.36 8.49
N ARG A 130 -6.77 -13.87 8.01
CA ARG A 130 -6.03 -12.76 8.64
C ARG A 130 -6.29 -11.46 7.88
N ILE A 131 -6.79 -10.43 8.55
CA ILE A 131 -7.00 -9.12 7.96
C ILE A 131 -6.12 -8.12 8.70
N GLU A 132 -5.29 -7.41 7.96
CA GLU A 132 -4.35 -6.42 8.48
C GLU A 132 -4.62 -5.09 7.78
N ILE A 133 -5.08 -4.10 8.53
CA ILE A 133 -5.16 -2.72 8.06
C ILE A 133 -4.08 -1.96 8.84
N ARG A 134 -3.02 -1.55 8.13
CA ARG A 134 -1.81 -1.00 8.75
C ARG A 134 -1.70 0.48 8.51
N ASP A 135 -1.25 1.20 9.53
CA ASP A 135 -0.74 2.56 9.34
C ASP A 135 0.52 2.51 8.45
N PRO A 136 0.79 3.54 7.62
CA PRO A 136 2.01 3.62 6.83
C PRO A 136 3.31 3.34 7.62
N SER A 137 3.35 3.67 8.91
CA SER A 137 4.52 3.47 9.77
C SER A 137 4.71 2.05 10.31
N GLU A 138 3.71 1.17 10.17
CA GLU A 138 3.72 -0.22 10.67
C GLU A 138 3.79 -1.25 9.53
N ALA A 139 3.97 -0.78 8.30
CA ALA A 139 3.83 -1.61 7.11
C ALA A 139 4.89 -2.72 6.97
N PHE A 140 6.04 -2.59 7.64
CA PHE A 140 7.14 -3.57 7.56
C PHE A 140 7.34 -4.40 8.84
N ASP A 141 6.47 -4.23 9.85
CA ASP A 141 6.51 -5.00 11.10
C ASP A 141 5.99 -6.45 10.95
#